data_AF-A0A6A5UHN3-F1
#
_entry.id   AF-A0A6A5UHN3-F1
#
_cell.length_a   1.000
_cell.length_b   1.000
_cell.length_c   1.000
_cell.angle_alpha   90.00
_cell.angle_beta   90.00
_cell.angle_gamma   90.00
#
_symmetry.space_group_name_H-M   'P 1'
#
loop_
_entity.id
_entity.type
_entity.pdbx_description
1 polymer ?
#
loop_
_entity_poly.entity_id
_entity_poly.type
_entity_poly.pdbx_seq_one_letter_code
_entity_poly.pdbx_strand_id
1 'polypeptide(L)'
;MASANNGVSITADLVAFQELARFLKHYNYLEVVQHFYIPDCRIGDAPALLDQASFVVLDLEWWENVELNNITEVGITVLRGKDMQEHAKIFDLENMLMKSTTHHWRVIEHCHMRNKLPKLNPGAELNSLFAHTRYVAKSDLKRGLIKIFHGHSDDGHKAPVILAGYAVWHDTGKLSRQYGVNLDKIPNIVYQTKDMNILAMQASVHAQGEKKPLSKIIEGFGV
;
A
#
# COMPACT_ATOMS: atom_id res chain seq x y z
N MET A 1 -1.90 -8.45 39.38
CA MET A 1 -1.39 -7.06 39.38
C MET A 1 -0.25 -6.96 38.39
N ALA A 2 -0.45 -6.23 37.29
CA ALA A 2 0.57 -5.55 36.46
C ALA A 2 -0.13 -4.96 35.23
N SER A 3 -0.70 -3.76 35.36
CA SER A 3 -1.20 -2.96 34.24
C SER A 3 -0.72 -1.52 34.41
N ALA A 4 0.58 -1.32 34.24
CA ALA A 4 1.19 0.00 34.21
C ALA A 4 2.51 -0.10 33.43
N ASN A 5 2.41 -0.11 32.09
CA ASN A 5 3.55 0.20 31.21
C ASN A 5 3.16 0.54 29.75
N ASN A 6 1.89 0.39 29.36
CA ASN A 6 1.45 0.66 27.98
C ASN A 6 1.48 2.14 27.57
N GLY A 7 1.55 3.09 28.50
CA GLY A 7 1.52 4.52 28.17
C GLY A 7 2.83 5.10 27.62
N VAL A 8 3.97 4.63 28.13
CA VAL A 8 5.30 5.16 27.77
C VAL A 8 5.72 4.71 26.36
N SER A 9 5.38 3.47 25.99
CA SER A 9 5.69 2.90 24.67
C SER A 9 4.90 3.56 23.54
N ILE A 10 3.62 3.91 23.74
CA ILE A 10 2.78 4.51 22.69
C ILE A 10 3.32 5.89 22.27
N THR A 11 3.82 6.69 23.22
CA THR A 11 4.36 8.02 22.93
C THR A 11 5.70 7.94 22.21
N ALA A 12 6.57 6.99 22.59
CA ALA A 12 7.87 6.79 21.95
C ALA A 12 7.71 6.35 20.49
N ASP A 13 6.85 5.36 20.21
CA ASP A 13 6.58 4.88 18.85
C ASP A 13 6.06 6.00 17.94
N LEU A 14 5.14 6.82 18.47
CA LEU A 14 4.56 7.93 17.72
C LEU A 14 5.64 8.97 17.33
N VAL A 15 6.53 9.30 18.25
CA VAL A 15 7.64 10.23 17.98
C VAL A 15 8.56 9.67 16.91
N ALA A 16 8.93 8.38 17.02
CA ALA A 16 9.79 7.71 16.06
C ALA A 16 9.19 7.66 14.64
N PHE A 17 7.89 7.37 14.51
CA PHE A 17 7.22 7.41 13.20
C PHE A 17 7.18 8.83 12.61
N GLN A 18 6.96 9.85 13.44
CA GLN A 18 6.97 11.24 12.96
C GLN A 18 8.37 11.71 12.53
N GLU A 19 9.41 11.28 13.24
CA GLU A 19 10.80 11.54 12.87
C GLU A 19 11.16 10.85 11.55
N LEU A 20 10.80 9.58 11.39
CA LEU A 20 10.98 8.86 10.14
C LEU A 20 10.19 9.52 8.99
N ALA A 21 8.94 9.91 9.22
CA ALA A 21 8.15 10.62 8.21
C ALA A 21 8.76 11.97 7.82
N ARG A 22 9.40 12.67 8.77
CA ARG A 22 10.16 13.91 8.48
C ARG A 22 11.42 13.61 7.66
N PHE A 23 12.17 12.59 8.04
CA PHE A 23 13.37 12.14 7.33
C PHE A 23 13.06 11.78 5.86
N LEU A 24 12.03 10.97 5.63
CA LEU A 24 11.67 10.50 4.28
C LEU A 24 11.18 11.60 3.33
N LYS A 25 10.79 12.78 3.83
CA LYS A 25 10.42 13.93 2.98
C LYS A 25 11.58 14.50 2.17
N HIS A 26 12.82 14.18 2.54
CA HIS A 26 14.01 14.61 1.82
C HIS A 26 14.36 13.72 0.63
N TYR A 27 13.70 12.57 0.52
CA TYR A 27 13.93 11.57 -0.53
C TYR A 27 12.72 11.46 -1.43
N ASN A 28 12.97 11.14 -2.68
CA ASN A 28 11.93 10.79 -3.63
C ASN A 28 11.50 9.32 -3.44
N TYR A 29 10.37 8.94 -4.03
CA TYR A 29 9.78 7.62 -3.78
C TYR A 29 10.63 6.48 -4.31
N LEU A 30 11.30 6.67 -5.45
CA LEU A 30 12.25 5.71 -6.00
C LEU A 30 13.43 5.47 -5.06
N GLU A 31 14.04 6.52 -4.51
CA GLU A 31 15.16 6.39 -3.55
C GLU A 31 14.75 5.57 -2.32
N VAL A 32 13.54 5.80 -1.80
CA VAL A 32 13.00 5.03 -0.68
C VAL A 32 12.77 3.56 -1.05
N VAL A 33 12.27 3.25 -2.24
CA VAL A 33 12.11 1.87 -2.72
C VAL A 33 13.48 1.21 -2.92
N GLN A 34 14.43 1.91 -3.54
CA GLN A 34 15.78 1.43 -3.82
C GLN A 34 16.56 1.12 -2.53
N HIS A 35 16.31 1.83 -1.43
CA HIS A 35 16.89 1.52 -0.13
C HIS A 35 16.67 0.05 0.29
N PHE A 36 15.54 -0.55 -0.08
CA PHE A 36 15.22 -1.93 0.29
C PHE A 36 15.72 -2.98 -0.71
N TYR A 37 15.92 -2.61 -1.98
CA TYR A 37 16.13 -3.60 -3.04
C TYR A 37 17.46 -3.47 -3.79
N ILE A 38 18.18 -2.36 -3.63
CA ILE A 38 19.51 -2.16 -4.22
C ILE A 38 20.49 -1.87 -3.08
N PRO A 39 21.37 -2.82 -2.71
CA PRO A 39 22.30 -2.66 -1.59
C PRO A 39 23.14 -1.39 -1.66
N ASP A 40 23.56 -0.99 -2.86
CA ASP A 40 24.39 0.20 -3.10
C ASP A 40 23.59 1.52 -3.10
N CYS A 41 22.24 1.46 -3.05
CA CYS A 41 21.37 2.63 -2.99
C CYS A 41 20.71 2.80 -1.61
N ARG A 42 21.24 2.16 -0.56
CA ARG A 42 20.79 2.41 0.81
C ARG A 42 21.00 3.88 1.15
N ILE A 43 19.91 4.54 1.54
CA ILE A 43 19.95 5.90 2.10
C ILE A 43 20.88 5.94 3.33
N GLY A 44 21.92 6.77 3.27
CA GLY A 44 22.84 7.03 4.38
C GLY A 44 22.13 7.69 5.56
N ASP A 45 22.55 7.35 6.79
CA ASP A 45 21.96 7.81 8.06
C ASP A 45 20.45 7.52 8.22
N ALA A 46 19.89 6.62 7.42
CA ALA A 46 18.50 6.20 7.57
C ALA A 46 18.26 5.62 8.97
N PRO A 47 17.20 6.05 9.69
CA PRO A 47 16.85 5.46 10.97
C PRO A 47 16.64 3.95 10.81
N ALA A 48 17.15 3.14 11.74
CA ALA A 48 16.99 1.67 11.72
C ALA A 48 15.51 1.22 11.67
N LEU A 49 14.59 2.09 12.09
CA LEU A 49 13.16 1.88 11.97
C LEU A 49 12.68 1.75 10.50
N LEU A 50 13.38 2.38 9.54
CA LEU A 50 13.05 2.27 8.11
C LEU A 50 13.15 0.83 7.63
N ASP A 51 14.15 0.06 8.06
CA ASP A 51 14.35 -1.34 7.68
C ASP A 51 13.18 -2.25 8.12
N GLN A 52 12.40 -1.81 9.10
CA GLN A 52 11.21 -2.52 9.61
C GLN A 52 9.93 -2.13 8.86
N ALA A 53 10.00 -1.20 7.91
CA ALA A 53 8.83 -0.73 7.20
C ALA A 53 8.18 -1.83 6.36
N SER A 54 6.87 -1.72 6.18
CA SER A 54 6.11 -2.54 5.23
C SER A 54 5.55 -1.67 4.12
N PHE A 55 5.60 -2.17 2.89
CA PHE A 55 4.91 -1.60 1.75
C PHE A 55 3.49 -2.14 1.74
N VAL A 56 2.51 -1.24 1.72
CA VAL A 56 1.10 -1.58 1.58
C VAL A 56 0.60 -0.99 0.27
N VAL A 57 0.34 -1.85 -0.71
CA VAL A 57 -0.25 -1.46 -1.99
C VAL A 57 -1.77 -1.53 -1.84
N LEU A 58 -2.46 -0.44 -2.14
CA LEU A 58 -3.92 -0.35 -2.10
C LEU A 58 -4.47 -0.14 -3.52
N ASP A 59 -5.53 -0.87 -3.84
CA ASP A 59 -6.33 -0.71 -5.04
C ASP A 59 -7.81 -0.92 -4.70
N LEU A 60 -8.70 -0.09 -5.27
CA LEU A 60 -10.15 -0.20 -5.07
C LEU A 60 -10.85 -0.27 -6.42
N GLU A 61 -11.85 -1.15 -6.49
CA GLU A 61 -12.85 -1.08 -7.55
C GLU A 61 -14.17 -0.56 -6.99
N TRP A 62 -14.90 0.15 -7.85
CA TRP A 62 -16.20 0.69 -7.52
C TRP A 62 -17.16 0.65 -8.70
N TRP A 63 -18.45 0.71 -8.38
CA TRP A 63 -19.49 0.65 -9.37
C TRP A 63 -19.55 1.92 -10.24
N GLU A 64 -19.71 1.74 -11.55
CA GLU A 64 -19.68 2.79 -12.58
C GLU A 64 -20.80 3.82 -12.49
N ASN A 65 -21.86 3.55 -11.72
CA ASN A 65 -22.91 4.54 -11.48
C ASN A 65 -22.32 5.73 -10.72
N VAL A 66 -22.29 6.89 -11.37
CA VAL A 66 -21.63 8.09 -10.84
C VAL A 66 -22.27 8.59 -9.54
N GLU A 67 -23.58 8.38 -9.35
CA GLU A 67 -24.31 8.85 -8.18
C GLU A 67 -24.01 8.00 -6.94
N LEU A 68 -24.10 6.67 -7.06
CA LEU A 68 -23.85 5.77 -5.93
C LEU A 68 -22.35 5.53 -5.74
N ASN A 69 -21.67 5.19 -6.83
CA ASN A 69 -20.22 5.06 -6.92
C ASN A 69 -19.63 4.18 -5.81
N ASN A 70 -20.37 3.15 -5.38
CA ASN A 70 -20.06 2.34 -4.19
C ASN A 70 -18.79 1.51 -4.42
N ILE A 71 -17.92 1.45 -3.41
CA ILE A 71 -16.81 0.48 -3.40
C ILE A 71 -17.39 -0.94 -3.44
N THR A 72 -16.94 -1.72 -4.42
CA THR A 72 -17.32 -3.12 -4.64
C THR A 72 -16.22 -4.09 -4.24
N GLU A 73 -14.97 -3.64 -4.35
CA GLU A 73 -13.77 -4.46 -4.15
C GLU A 73 -12.65 -3.65 -3.50
N VAL A 74 -11.84 -4.34 -2.70
CA VAL A 74 -10.60 -3.83 -2.11
C VAL A 74 -9.51 -4.87 -2.30
N GLY A 75 -8.48 -4.50 -3.06
CA GLY A 75 -7.22 -5.23 -3.19
C GLY A 75 -6.15 -4.59 -2.31
N ILE A 76 -5.50 -5.39 -1.47
CA ILE A 76 -4.35 -4.95 -0.68
C ILE A 76 -3.25 -5.98 -0.75
N THR A 77 -2.03 -5.55 -1.05
CA THR A 77 -0.84 -6.38 -0.92
C THR A 77 0.11 -5.76 0.09
N VAL A 78 0.56 -6.57 1.04
CA VAL A 78 1.55 -6.18 2.05
C VAL A 78 2.86 -6.90 1.75
N LEU A 79 3.95 -6.16 1.68
CA LEU A 79 5.31 -6.68 1.50
C LEU A 79 6.24 -6.05 2.53
N ARG A 80 6.97 -6.85 3.31
CA ARG A 80 7.89 -6.30 4.32
C ARG A 80 9.18 -5.85 3.66
N GLY A 81 9.73 -4.72 4.09
CA GLY A 81 11.01 -4.20 3.61
C GLY A 81 12.15 -5.21 3.81
N LYS A 82 12.16 -5.93 4.93
CA LYS A 82 13.10 -7.04 5.17
C LYS A 82 13.01 -8.15 4.11
N ASP A 83 11.81 -8.55 3.68
CA ASP A 83 11.67 -9.56 2.61
C ASP A 83 12.23 -9.02 1.28
N MET A 84 12.05 -7.72 1.00
CA MET A 84 12.65 -7.10 -0.19
C MET A 84 14.18 -7.11 -0.13
N GLN A 85 14.76 -6.88 1.04
CA GLN A 85 16.22 -6.89 1.25
C GLN A 85 16.81 -8.30 1.09
N GLU A 86 16.13 -9.31 1.63
CA GLU A 86 16.57 -10.72 1.51
C GLU A 86 16.52 -11.23 0.06
N HIS A 87 15.61 -10.68 -0.76
CA HIS A 87 15.38 -11.07 -2.15
C HIS A 87 15.81 -10.00 -3.17
N ALA A 88 16.76 -9.12 -2.81
CA ALA A 88 17.26 -7.99 -3.61
C ALA A 88 17.90 -8.33 -4.97
N LYS A 89 17.87 -9.59 -5.41
CA LYS A 89 18.31 -9.98 -6.75
C LYS A 89 17.17 -9.75 -7.73
N ILE A 90 17.35 -8.81 -8.67
CA ILE A 90 16.41 -8.35 -9.72
C ILE A 90 15.59 -9.46 -10.42
N PHE A 91 16.03 -10.72 -10.37
CA PHE A 91 15.37 -11.85 -11.01
C PHE A 91 14.47 -12.68 -10.07
N ASP A 92 14.27 -12.26 -8.82
CA ASP A 92 13.52 -13.04 -7.83
C ASP A 92 12.14 -12.44 -7.48
N LEU A 93 11.49 -11.84 -8.47
CA LEU A 93 10.13 -11.31 -8.35
C LEU A 93 9.15 -12.37 -7.84
N GLU A 94 9.31 -13.62 -8.30
CA GLU A 94 8.48 -14.75 -7.85
C GLU A 94 8.59 -14.95 -6.33
N ASN A 95 9.79 -15.04 -5.76
CA ASN A 95 9.89 -15.19 -4.31
C ASN A 95 9.38 -13.95 -3.57
N MET A 96 9.61 -12.74 -4.07
CA MET A 96 9.02 -11.54 -3.46
C MET A 96 7.48 -11.60 -3.41
N LEU A 97 6.85 -12.00 -4.51
CA LEU A 97 5.40 -12.19 -4.59
C LEU A 97 4.93 -13.27 -3.61
N MET A 98 5.68 -14.38 -3.49
CA MET A 98 5.40 -15.46 -2.52
C MET A 98 5.56 -15.05 -1.05
N LYS A 99 6.38 -14.02 -0.76
CA LYS A 99 6.49 -13.42 0.59
C LYS A 99 5.44 -12.37 0.87
N SER A 100 4.83 -11.82 -0.17
CA SER A 100 3.75 -10.86 -0.01
C SER A 100 2.50 -11.51 0.58
N THR A 101 1.74 -10.74 1.36
CA THR A 101 0.39 -11.14 1.79
C THR A 101 -0.61 -10.31 1.02
N THR A 102 -1.40 -10.97 0.16
CA THR A 102 -2.46 -10.31 -0.60
C THR A 102 -3.83 -10.61 -0.01
N HIS A 103 -4.63 -9.55 0.14
CA HIS A 103 -6.01 -9.57 0.57
C HIS A 103 -6.88 -9.09 -0.58
N HIS A 104 -7.86 -9.91 -0.95
CA HIS A 104 -8.86 -9.54 -1.93
C HIS A 104 -10.24 -9.64 -1.28
N TRP A 105 -10.88 -8.49 -1.11
CA TRP A 105 -12.14 -8.36 -0.37
C TRP A 105 -13.23 -7.78 -1.26
N ARG A 106 -14.36 -8.48 -1.34
CA ARG A 106 -15.57 -8.00 -2.00
C ARG A 106 -16.61 -7.62 -0.96
N VAL A 107 -17.15 -6.42 -1.09
CA VAL A 107 -18.06 -5.84 -0.09
C VAL A 107 -19.45 -6.41 -0.30
N ILE A 108 -19.97 -7.21 0.65
CA ILE A 108 -21.23 -7.96 0.50
C ILE A 108 -22.37 -7.07 0.03
N GLU A 109 -22.44 -5.85 0.58
CA GLU A 109 -23.47 -4.87 0.29
C GLU A 109 -23.50 -4.42 -1.19
N HIS A 110 -22.37 -4.50 -1.89
CA HIS A 110 -22.24 -3.94 -3.25
C HIS A 110 -21.56 -4.89 -4.25
N CYS A 111 -21.03 -6.05 -3.85
CA CYS A 111 -20.24 -6.93 -4.73
C CYS A 111 -21.04 -7.55 -5.89
N HIS A 112 -22.36 -7.46 -5.84
CA HIS A 112 -23.23 -7.84 -6.95
C HIS A 112 -23.28 -6.78 -8.07
N MET A 113 -22.89 -5.53 -7.77
CA MET A 113 -22.79 -4.44 -8.74
C MET A 113 -21.54 -4.65 -9.59
N ARG A 114 -21.71 -4.73 -10.91
CA ARG A 114 -20.61 -4.99 -11.86
C ARG A 114 -20.55 -3.89 -12.91
N ASN A 115 -19.33 -3.49 -13.25
CA ASN A 115 -19.06 -2.54 -14.32
C ASN A 115 -19.30 -3.21 -15.69
N LYS A 116 -19.90 -2.47 -16.61
CA LYS A 116 -20.15 -2.91 -17.99
C LYS A 116 -19.36 -2.09 -19.00
N LEU A 117 -18.90 -0.90 -18.61
CA LEU A 117 -18.10 -0.04 -19.47
C LEU A 117 -16.69 -0.63 -19.67
N PRO A 118 -16.22 -0.79 -20.92
CA PRO A 118 -14.90 -1.39 -21.21
C PRO A 118 -13.72 -0.72 -20.52
N LYS A 119 -13.81 0.60 -20.28
CA LYS A 119 -12.77 1.40 -19.62
C LYS A 119 -12.64 1.15 -18.10
N LEU A 120 -13.57 0.40 -17.51
CA LEU A 120 -13.63 0.09 -16.07
C LEU A 120 -13.43 -1.42 -15.81
N ASN A 121 -12.64 -2.06 -16.68
CA ASN A 121 -12.24 -3.46 -16.59
C ASN A 121 -13.38 -4.43 -16.21
N PRO A 122 -14.38 -4.63 -17.09
CA PRO A 122 -15.46 -5.57 -16.82
C PRO A 122 -14.93 -6.96 -16.45
N GLY A 123 -15.36 -7.50 -15.30
CA GLY A 123 -14.87 -8.78 -14.80
C GLY A 123 -13.60 -8.71 -13.97
N ALA A 124 -13.15 -7.52 -13.54
CA ALA A 124 -12.01 -7.34 -12.64
C ALA A 124 -12.03 -8.30 -11.44
N GLU A 125 -13.22 -8.61 -10.91
CA GLU A 125 -13.39 -9.49 -9.75
C GLU A 125 -12.91 -10.93 -9.96
N LEU A 126 -12.71 -11.34 -11.21
CA LEU A 126 -12.26 -12.68 -11.60
C LEU A 126 -10.74 -12.77 -11.73
N ASN A 127 -10.02 -11.64 -11.66
CA ASN A 127 -8.60 -11.54 -11.98
C ASN A 127 -7.68 -11.57 -10.74
N SER A 128 -8.18 -11.97 -9.57
CA SER A 128 -7.36 -12.11 -8.38
C SER A 128 -6.53 -13.40 -8.43
N LEU A 129 -5.26 -13.28 -8.82
CA LEU A 129 -4.35 -14.42 -8.98
C LEU A 129 -3.63 -14.81 -7.67
N PHE A 130 -3.43 -13.85 -6.76
CA PHE A 130 -2.57 -13.99 -5.58
C PHE A 130 -3.35 -14.05 -4.25
N ALA A 131 -4.68 -14.08 -4.30
CA ALA A 131 -5.51 -14.17 -3.10
C ALA A 131 -6.83 -14.87 -3.38
N HIS A 132 -7.33 -15.58 -2.36
CA HIS A 132 -8.72 -16.01 -2.35
C HIS A 132 -9.63 -14.84 -1.98
N THR A 133 -10.61 -14.58 -2.85
CA THR A 133 -11.67 -13.60 -2.62
C THR A 133 -12.42 -13.91 -1.33
N ARG A 134 -12.51 -12.92 -0.43
CA ARG A 134 -13.40 -13.00 0.75
C ARG A 134 -14.53 -11.99 0.59
N TYR A 135 -15.74 -12.42 0.92
CA TYR A 135 -16.90 -11.55 0.97
C TYR A 135 -17.04 -11.03 2.39
N VAL A 136 -16.97 -9.72 2.56
CA VAL A 136 -16.93 -9.08 3.87
C VAL A 136 -17.99 -7.99 3.96
N ALA A 137 -18.60 -7.84 5.14
CA ALA A 137 -19.43 -6.68 5.42
C ALA A 137 -18.56 -5.42 5.53
N LYS A 138 -19.13 -4.26 5.26
CA LYS A 138 -18.44 -2.96 5.35
C LYS A 138 -17.75 -2.74 6.70
N SER A 139 -18.37 -3.15 7.81
CA SER A 139 -17.81 -3.01 9.16
C SER A 139 -16.57 -3.87 9.38
N ASP A 140 -16.54 -5.08 8.82
CA ASP A 140 -15.43 -6.02 8.91
C ASP A 140 -14.28 -5.57 8.03
N LEU A 141 -14.59 -5.09 6.82
CA LEU A 141 -13.62 -4.47 5.93
C LEU A 141 -12.91 -3.30 6.62
N LYS A 142 -13.67 -2.39 7.26
CA LYS A 142 -13.10 -1.29 8.02
C LYS A 142 -12.13 -1.76 9.10
N ARG A 143 -12.49 -2.77 9.89
CA ARG A 143 -11.60 -3.32 10.93
C ARG A 143 -10.36 -3.97 10.31
N GLY A 144 -10.51 -4.70 9.21
CA GLY A 144 -9.41 -5.30 8.45
C GLY A 144 -8.43 -4.27 7.93
N LEU A 145 -8.93 -3.20 7.30
CA LEU A 145 -8.12 -2.07 6.81
C LEU A 145 -7.29 -1.45 7.94
N ILE A 146 -7.94 -1.08 9.05
CA ILE A 146 -7.23 -0.48 10.19
C ILE A 146 -6.17 -1.44 10.75
N LYS A 147 -6.47 -2.74 10.84
CA LYS A 147 -5.51 -3.74 11.29
C LYS A 147 -4.28 -3.83 10.39
N ILE A 148 -4.46 -3.83 9.06
CA ILE A 148 -3.36 -3.88 8.10
C ILE A 148 -2.53 -2.59 8.19
N PHE A 149 -3.18 -1.43 8.11
CA PHE A 149 -2.49 -0.15 8.11
C PHE A 149 -1.84 0.21 9.45
N HIS A 150 -2.25 -0.39 10.56
CA HIS A 150 -1.52 -0.27 11.82
C HIS A 150 -0.14 -0.92 11.81
N GLY A 151 0.13 -1.83 10.85
CA GLY A 151 1.45 -2.43 10.57
C GLY A 151 2.04 -3.21 11.75
N HIS A 152 2.53 -4.42 11.54
CA HIS A 152 3.26 -5.13 12.60
C HIS A 152 4.54 -5.76 12.07
N SER A 153 5.61 -5.67 12.86
CA SER A 153 6.87 -6.39 12.66
C SER A 153 6.76 -7.86 13.11
N ASP A 154 7.81 -8.65 12.87
CA ASP A 154 7.86 -10.09 13.19
C ASP A 154 7.66 -10.39 14.67
N ASP A 155 8.06 -9.45 15.54
CA ASP A 155 7.93 -9.50 17.00
C ASP A 155 6.58 -8.94 17.50
N GLY A 156 5.70 -8.51 16.59
CA GLY A 156 4.38 -7.97 16.92
C GLY A 156 4.36 -6.51 17.36
N HIS A 157 5.50 -5.80 17.29
CA HIS A 157 5.52 -4.34 17.48
C HIS A 157 4.94 -3.61 16.26
N LYS A 158 4.54 -2.35 16.44
CA LYS A 158 4.05 -1.54 15.33
C LYS A 158 5.18 -1.24 14.36
N ALA A 159 4.92 -1.43 13.07
CA ALA A 159 5.88 -1.14 12.01
C ALA A 159 5.48 0.11 11.21
N PRO A 160 6.44 0.86 10.66
CA PRO A 160 6.14 1.88 9.67
C PRO A 160 5.47 1.28 8.44
N VAL A 161 4.58 2.04 7.83
CA VAL A 161 3.90 1.71 6.59
C VAL A 161 4.27 2.74 5.53
N ILE A 162 4.70 2.23 4.39
CA ILE A 162 4.90 2.99 3.16
C ILE A 162 3.73 2.63 2.23
N LEU A 163 2.83 3.59 2.00
CA LEU A 163 1.66 3.38 1.15
C LEU A 163 2.02 3.52 -0.33
N ALA A 164 1.56 2.56 -1.12
CA ALA A 164 1.77 2.46 -2.56
C ALA A 164 0.42 2.26 -3.29
N GLY A 165 0.35 2.65 -4.56
CA GLY A 165 -0.84 2.39 -5.39
C GLY A 165 -0.86 3.24 -6.66
N TYR A 166 -1.62 2.78 -7.64
CA TYR A 166 -1.87 3.54 -8.85
C TYR A 166 -2.98 4.56 -8.58
N ALA A 167 -2.64 5.85 -8.61
CA ALA A 167 -3.54 6.95 -8.26
C ALA A 167 -4.18 6.86 -6.85
N VAL A 168 -3.42 6.39 -5.86
CA VAL A 168 -3.88 6.05 -4.49
C VAL A 168 -4.68 7.15 -3.78
N TRP A 169 -4.48 8.42 -4.14
CA TRP A 169 -5.24 9.55 -3.56
C TRP A 169 -6.74 9.47 -3.86
N HIS A 170 -7.13 8.85 -4.99
CA HIS A 170 -8.52 8.56 -5.29
C HIS A 170 -9.07 7.52 -4.31
N ASP A 171 -8.29 6.46 -4.06
CA ASP A 171 -8.66 5.35 -3.21
C ASP A 171 -8.80 5.77 -1.74
N THR A 172 -7.78 6.46 -1.21
CA THR A 172 -7.80 6.95 0.18
C THR A 172 -8.93 7.95 0.39
N GLY A 173 -9.15 8.86 -0.57
CA GLY A 173 -10.27 9.79 -0.52
C GLY A 173 -11.63 9.08 -0.52
N LYS A 174 -11.75 7.98 -1.26
CA LYS A 174 -12.98 7.21 -1.36
C LYS A 174 -13.26 6.37 -0.10
N LEU A 175 -12.25 5.72 0.45
CA LEU A 175 -12.33 5.03 1.75
C LEU A 175 -12.73 6.00 2.87
N SER A 176 -12.16 7.21 2.88
CA SER A 176 -12.49 8.24 3.85
C SER A 176 -13.96 8.65 3.74
N ARG A 177 -14.43 8.99 2.53
CA ARG A 177 -15.82 9.45 2.31
C ARG A 177 -16.87 8.38 2.55
N GLN A 178 -16.67 7.16 2.04
CA GLN A 178 -17.71 6.12 2.13
C GLN A 178 -17.65 5.35 3.44
N TYR A 179 -16.44 5.00 3.91
CA TYR A 179 -16.26 4.07 5.04
C TYR A 179 -15.68 4.74 6.29
N GLY A 180 -15.36 6.05 6.23
CA GLY A 180 -14.79 6.79 7.34
C GLY A 180 -13.43 6.23 7.77
N VAL A 181 -12.66 5.71 6.82
CA VAL A 181 -11.28 5.24 7.01
C VAL A 181 -10.35 6.31 6.44
N ASN A 182 -9.78 7.12 7.32
CA ASN A 182 -8.87 8.19 6.92
C ASN A 182 -7.43 7.74 7.19
N LEU A 183 -6.73 7.34 6.13
CA LEU A 183 -5.36 6.84 6.22
C LEU A 183 -4.36 7.93 6.63
N ASP A 184 -4.60 9.20 6.29
CA ASP A 184 -3.74 10.31 6.72
C ASP A 184 -3.73 10.51 8.25
N LYS A 185 -4.69 9.91 8.96
CA LYS A 185 -4.77 9.94 10.44
C LYS A 185 -4.09 8.75 11.11
N ILE A 186 -3.50 7.81 10.35
CA ILE A 186 -2.82 6.64 10.89
C ILE A 186 -1.33 6.97 11.07
N PRO A 187 -0.84 7.11 12.32
CA PRO A 187 0.47 7.74 12.54
C PRO A 187 1.67 6.95 12.04
N ASN A 188 1.54 5.63 11.91
CA ASN A 188 2.62 4.77 11.42
C ASN A 188 2.66 4.71 9.88
N ILE A 189 1.73 5.36 9.16
CA ILE A 189 1.90 5.61 7.72
C ILE A 189 2.88 6.78 7.57
N VAL A 190 4.16 6.45 7.35
CA VAL A 190 5.26 7.41 7.38
C VAL A 190 5.55 8.03 6.01
N TYR A 191 5.12 7.37 4.94
CA TYR A 191 5.40 7.81 3.57
C TYR A 191 4.34 7.27 2.60
N GLN A 192 4.01 8.03 1.56
CA GLN A 192 3.03 7.62 0.56
C GLN A 192 3.38 8.19 -0.82
N THR A 193 3.25 7.36 -1.86
CA THR A 193 3.18 7.89 -3.23
C THR A 193 1.77 8.39 -3.50
N LYS A 194 1.60 9.41 -4.33
CA LYS A 194 0.26 9.79 -4.81
C LYS A 194 -0.18 8.91 -5.98
N ASP A 195 0.75 8.51 -6.83
CA ASP A 195 0.49 7.78 -8.06
C ASP A 195 1.77 7.06 -8.50
N MET A 196 1.69 5.80 -8.90
CA MET A 196 2.82 5.05 -9.44
C MET A 196 3.45 5.66 -10.70
N ASN A 197 2.74 6.54 -11.43
CA ASN A 197 3.35 7.36 -12.48
C ASN A 197 4.54 8.19 -11.94
N ILE A 198 4.52 8.62 -10.68
CA ILE A 198 5.64 9.34 -10.06
C ILE A 198 6.88 8.46 -9.99
N LEU A 199 6.72 7.20 -9.58
CA LEU A 199 7.81 6.23 -9.52
C LEU A 199 8.35 5.94 -10.92
N ALA A 200 7.48 5.75 -11.90
CA ALA A 200 7.86 5.50 -13.28
C ALA A 200 8.63 6.68 -13.91
N MET A 201 8.23 7.93 -13.65
CA MET A 201 9.00 9.11 -14.05
C MET A 201 10.37 9.17 -13.36
N GLN A 202 10.44 8.91 -12.05
CA GLN A 202 11.69 8.89 -11.30
C GLN A 202 12.65 7.81 -11.83
N ALA A 203 12.11 6.69 -12.29
CA ALA A 203 12.86 5.60 -12.91
C ALA A 203 13.15 5.80 -14.40
N SER A 204 12.81 6.96 -14.97
CA SER A 204 12.99 7.27 -16.40
C SER A 204 12.27 6.30 -17.35
N VAL A 205 11.20 5.64 -16.89
CA VAL A 205 10.34 4.77 -17.71
C VAL A 205 9.49 5.59 -18.69
N HIS A 206 9.17 6.84 -18.34
CA HIS A 206 8.54 7.79 -19.24
C HIS A 206 8.85 9.24 -18.88
N ALA A 207 8.48 10.15 -19.79
CA ALA A 207 8.81 11.56 -19.66
C ALA A 207 8.01 12.24 -18.52
N GLN A 208 8.58 13.33 -17.99
CA GLN A 208 7.95 14.15 -16.97
C GLN A 208 6.63 14.76 -17.49
N GLY A 209 5.57 14.65 -16.68
CA GLY A 209 4.24 15.18 -17.03
C GLY A 209 3.40 14.27 -17.93
N GLU A 210 3.98 13.18 -18.44
CA GLU A 210 3.21 12.14 -19.12
C GLU A 210 2.49 11.26 -18.08
N LYS A 211 1.20 10.99 -18.30
CA LYS A 211 0.45 10.01 -17.50
C LYS A 211 0.20 8.77 -18.34
N LYS A 212 0.74 7.64 -17.92
CA LYS A 212 0.58 6.34 -18.58
C LYS A 212 -0.39 5.47 -17.79
N PRO A 213 -1.22 4.65 -18.47
CA PRO A 213 -1.98 3.61 -17.79
C PRO A 213 -1.02 2.59 -17.15
N LEU A 214 -1.47 1.91 -16.10
CA LEU A 214 -0.66 0.95 -15.36
C LEU A 214 0.03 -0.09 -16.25
N SER A 215 -0.67 -0.61 -17.26
CA SER A 215 -0.08 -1.58 -18.22
C SER A 215 1.15 -1.04 -18.93
N LYS A 216 1.15 0.23 -19.34
CA LYS A 216 2.30 0.87 -20.00
C LYS A 216 3.44 1.20 -19.05
N ILE A 217 3.15 1.39 -17.76
CA ILE A 217 4.19 1.53 -16.74
C ILE A 217 4.89 0.18 -16.55
N ILE A 218 4.14 -0.90 -16.40
CA ILE A 218 4.65 -2.27 -16.23
C ILE A 218 5.50 -2.69 -17.44
N GLU A 219 5.00 -2.51 -18.67
CA GLU A 219 5.75 -2.76 -19.91
C GLU A 219 7.10 -2.01 -19.93
N GLY A 220 7.11 -0.77 -19.43
CA GLY A 220 8.30 0.06 -19.38
C GLY A 220 9.36 -0.40 -18.36
N PHE A 221 8.97 -1.21 -17.37
CA PHE A 221 9.87 -1.95 -16.49
C PHE A 221 10.26 -3.34 -17.04
N GLY A 222 9.80 -3.69 -18.25
CA GLY A 222 10.14 -4.95 -18.92
C GLY A 222 9.33 -6.17 -18.46
N VAL A 223 8.15 -5.96 -17.88
CA VAL A 223 7.20 -7.00 -17.47
C VAL A 223 6.03 -7.09 -18.43
#